data_AF-A0A8H3ENI4-F1
#
_entry.id   AF-A0A8H3ENI4-F1
#
_cell.length_a   1.000
_cell.length_b   1.000
_cell.length_c   1.000
_cell.angle_alpha   90.00
_cell.angle_beta   90.00
_cell.angle_gamma   90.00
#
_symmetry.space_group_name_H-M   'P 1'
#
loop_
_entity.id
_entity.type
_entity.pdbx_description
1 polymer ?
#
loop_
_entity_poly.entity_id
_entity_poly.type
_entity_poly.pdbx_seq_one_letter_code
_entity_poly.pdbx_strand_id
1 'polypeptide(L)'
;MAYASHVQITNNLLAIVGSGAYGYSATISTFDPACDGYKGLANGSTSFTATPSSGGQGISQTMSPLTLGDHSPITLDFVKNITNQPQFGNTPLICDNFIRLFNTSITQAPFAPTAVKGTVSAVAPLSPVSSTWSGVYGYNLDTAFIEKNFVLCSSLQGYSG
;
A
#
# COMPACT_ATOMS: atom_id res chain seq x y z
N MET A 1 0.05 16.07 -6.77
CA MET A 1 -1.12 15.85 -5.90
C MET A 1 -0.83 14.60 -5.10
N ALA A 2 -0.52 14.73 -3.81
CA ALA A 2 -0.47 13.56 -2.93
C ALA A 2 -1.92 13.13 -2.67
N TYR A 3 -2.27 11.89 -3.04
CA TYR A 3 -3.64 11.38 -2.95
C TYR A 3 -4.10 11.07 -1.51
N ALA A 4 -3.23 11.24 -0.52
CA ALA A 4 -3.60 11.20 0.90
C ALA A 4 -2.64 12.09 1.71
N SER A 5 -3.17 12.94 2.59
CA SER A 5 -2.39 13.68 3.60
C SER A 5 -2.32 12.96 4.94
N HIS A 6 -2.91 11.76 5.04
CA HIS A 6 -3.02 10.99 6.26
C HIS A 6 -2.49 9.57 6.05
N VAL A 7 -1.77 9.05 7.03
CA VAL A 7 -1.21 7.69 7.00
C VAL A 7 -1.44 7.02 8.35
N GLN A 8 -1.83 5.75 8.34
CA GLN A 8 -1.83 4.94 9.56
C GLN A 8 -0.46 4.30 9.73
N ILE A 9 0.10 4.38 10.94
CA ILE A 9 1.46 3.92 11.21
C ILE A 9 1.54 3.29 12.60
N THR A 10 2.40 2.28 12.75
CA THR A 10 2.69 1.71 14.08
C THR A 10 3.36 2.77 14.96
N ASN A 11 3.34 2.58 16.28
CA ASN A 11 4.04 3.47 17.22
C ASN A 11 5.58 3.32 17.12
N ASN A 12 6.16 3.86 16.04
CA ASN A 12 7.58 3.89 15.76
C ASN A 12 7.99 5.33 15.46
N LEU A 13 8.83 5.90 16.33
CA LEU A 13 9.20 7.32 16.26
C LEU A 13 9.87 7.70 14.93
N LEU A 14 10.74 6.85 14.39
CA LEU A 14 11.43 7.12 13.12
C LEU A 14 10.44 7.16 11.97
N ALA A 15 9.47 6.24 11.94
CA ALA A 15 8.46 6.19 10.90
C ALA A 15 7.49 7.39 10.99
N ILE A 16 7.11 7.79 12.22
CA ILE A 16 6.26 8.96 12.47
C ILE A 16 6.97 10.24 11.99
N VAL A 17 8.22 10.47 12.42
CA VAL A 17 8.98 11.66 12.02
C VAL A 17 9.26 11.65 10.51
N GLY A 18 9.63 10.49 9.95
CA GLY A 18 9.88 10.31 8.53
C GLY A 18 8.66 10.67 7.69
N SER A 19 7.49 10.10 8.00
CA SER A 19 6.25 10.44 7.27
C SER A 19 5.88 11.93 7.37
N GLY A 20 6.09 12.56 8.54
CA GLY A 20 5.88 13.99 8.72
C GLY A 20 6.78 14.86 7.83
N ALA A 21 8.03 14.45 7.57
CA ALA A 21 8.96 15.16 6.71
C ALA A 21 8.47 15.28 5.24
N TYR A 22 7.62 14.34 4.81
CA TYR A 22 6.99 14.35 3.48
C TYR A 22 5.59 14.97 3.49
N GLY A 23 5.14 15.52 4.62
CA GLY A 23 3.85 16.20 4.77
C GLY A 23 2.67 15.29 5.11
N TYR A 24 2.91 14.05 5.52
CA TYR A 24 1.84 13.18 6.00
C TYR A 24 1.52 13.44 7.48
N SER A 25 0.23 13.43 7.81
CA SER A 25 -0.28 13.40 9.17
C SER A 25 -0.40 11.95 9.63
N ALA A 26 0.52 11.52 10.50
CA ALA A 26 0.55 10.17 11.01
C ALA A 26 -0.53 9.93 12.09
N THR A 27 -1.29 8.86 11.93
CA THR A 27 -2.22 8.34 12.94
C THR A 27 -1.68 7.03 13.50
N ILE A 28 -1.30 7.04 14.78
CA ILE A 28 -0.82 5.84 15.47
C ILE A 28 -1.93 4.79 15.47
N SER A 29 -1.61 3.59 14.99
CA SER A 29 -2.57 2.51 14.77
C SER A 29 -1.98 1.15 15.11
N THR A 30 -2.85 0.22 15.47
CA THR A 30 -2.54 -1.21 15.64
C THR A 30 -2.98 -1.96 14.39
N PHE A 31 -2.14 -2.88 13.91
CA PHE A 31 -2.36 -3.65 12.71
C PHE A 31 -2.66 -5.11 13.08
N ASP A 32 -3.72 -5.67 12.51
CA ASP A 32 -4.02 -7.10 12.59
C ASP A 32 -4.27 -7.64 11.17
N PRO A 33 -3.51 -8.64 10.73
CA PRO A 33 -2.29 -9.19 11.35
C PRO A 33 -1.17 -8.16 11.54
N ALA A 34 -0.39 -8.34 12.61
CA ALA A 34 0.86 -7.60 12.79
C ALA A 34 1.97 -8.28 11.98
N CYS A 35 2.56 -7.55 11.02
CA CYS A 35 3.71 -7.99 10.23
C CYS A 35 3.51 -9.29 9.42
N ASP A 36 2.27 -9.67 9.12
CA ASP A 36 1.96 -10.87 8.32
C ASP A 36 0.93 -10.50 7.25
N GLY A 37 1.35 -10.18 6.03
CA GLY A 37 0.44 -9.81 4.94
C GLY A 37 -0.46 -10.97 4.44
N TYR A 38 -0.21 -12.20 4.88
CA TYR A 38 -0.82 -13.42 4.35
C TYR A 38 -1.70 -14.16 5.35
N LYS A 39 -2.01 -13.57 6.52
CA LYS A 39 -2.92 -14.18 7.50
C LYS A 39 -4.23 -14.57 6.81
N GLY A 40 -4.37 -15.87 6.61
CA GLY A 40 -5.53 -16.48 5.97
C GLY A 40 -6.70 -16.58 6.93
N LEU A 41 -7.89 -16.42 6.38
CA LEU A 41 -9.15 -16.82 6.99
C LEU A 41 -9.44 -18.28 6.61
N ALA A 42 -10.35 -18.93 7.35
CA ALA A 42 -10.70 -20.33 7.13
C ALA A 42 -11.22 -20.65 5.71
N ASN A 43 -11.72 -19.63 4.99
CA ASN A 43 -12.22 -19.74 3.63
C ASN A 43 -11.14 -19.45 2.54
N GLY A 44 -9.87 -19.27 2.92
CA GLY A 44 -8.77 -18.95 2.02
C GLY A 44 -8.65 -17.47 1.62
N SER A 45 -9.52 -16.59 2.10
CA SER A 45 -9.33 -15.14 2.00
C SER A 45 -8.19 -14.67 2.90
N THR A 46 -7.64 -13.49 2.66
CA THR A 46 -6.82 -12.75 3.62
C THR A 46 -7.60 -11.57 4.19
N SER A 47 -7.26 -11.18 5.43
CA SER A 47 -7.84 -10.01 6.06
C SER A 47 -6.76 -9.09 6.60
N PHE A 48 -7.03 -7.79 6.58
CA PHE A 48 -6.17 -6.80 7.19
C PHE A 48 -7.02 -5.70 7.82
N THR A 49 -6.64 -5.25 9.00
CA THR A 49 -7.24 -4.09 9.67
C THR A 49 -6.14 -3.25 10.30
N ALA A 50 -6.25 -1.93 10.15
CA ALA A 50 -5.47 -0.95 10.89
C ALA A 50 -6.42 -0.09 11.75
N THR A 51 -6.31 -0.22 13.07
CA THR A 51 -7.20 0.44 14.02
C THR A 51 -6.48 1.60 14.70
N PRO A 52 -6.97 2.85 14.59
CA PRO A 52 -6.39 4.00 15.27
C PRO A 52 -6.39 3.85 16.79
N SER A 53 -5.31 4.23 17.46
CA SER A 53 -5.23 4.23 18.92
C SER A 53 -6.19 5.22 19.59
N SER A 54 -6.64 6.24 18.86
CA SER A 54 -7.67 7.19 19.30
C SER A 54 -9.09 6.61 19.34
N GLY A 55 -9.28 5.37 18.86
CA GLY A 55 -10.59 4.75 18.66
C GLY A 55 -11.16 4.99 17.25
N GLY A 56 -12.22 4.25 16.92
CA GLY A 56 -12.84 4.22 15.58
C GLY A 56 -12.38 3.04 14.72
N GLN A 57 -12.96 2.90 13.52
CA GLN A 57 -12.46 1.99 12.48
C GLN A 57 -11.49 2.77 11.57
N GLY A 58 -10.32 2.21 11.26
CA GLY A 58 -9.40 2.80 10.27
C GLY A 58 -9.63 2.20 8.89
N ILE A 59 -8.58 1.69 8.27
CA ILE A 59 -8.72 0.86 7.06
C ILE A 59 -8.95 -0.62 7.44
N SER A 60 -9.84 -1.29 6.73
CA SER A 60 -9.97 -2.75 6.76
C SER A 60 -10.18 -3.29 5.37
N GLN A 61 -9.74 -4.52 5.15
CA GLN A 61 -9.96 -5.23 3.90
C GLN A 61 -10.08 -6.73 4.11
N THR A 62 -10.88 -7.36 3.26
CA THR A 62 -10.93 -8.81 3.09
C THR A 62 -10.83 -9.12 1.62
N MET A 63 -9.85 -9.94 1.24
CA MET A 63 -9.51 -10.22 -0.15
C MET A 63 -9.45 -11.72 -0.38
N SER A 64 -10.06 -12.20 -1.47
CA SER A 64 -9.98 -13.59 -1.90
C SER A 64 -9.18 -13.71 -3.19
N PRO A 65 -8.38 -14.77 -3.37
CA PRO A 65 -7.84 -15.12 -4.69
C PRO A 65 -8.97 -15.22 -5.72
N LEU A 66 -8.69 -14.76 -6.94
CA LEU A 66 -9.62 -14.95 -8.05
C LEU A 66 -9.81 -16.45 -8.35
N THR A 67 -11.03 -16.84 -8.72
CA THR A 67 -11.34 -18.24 -9.05
C THR A 67 -11.07 -18.53 -10.52
N LEU A 68 -11.04 -19.82 -10.88
CA LEU A 68 -10.85 -20.24 -12.27
C LEU A 68 -12.00 -19.69 -13.13
N GLY A 69 -11.68 -18.81 -14.08
CA GLY A 69 -12.65 -18.13 -14.96
C GLY A 69 -12.91 -16.67 -14.62
N ASP A 70 -12.45 -16.20 -13.44
CA ASP A 70 -12.43 -14.77 -13.13
C ASP A 70 -11.24 -14.09 -13.80
N HIS A 71 -11.45 -12.86 -14.27
CA HIS A 71 -10.39 -12.01 -14.83
C HIS A 71 -10.28 -10.70 -14.04
N SER A 72 -9.05 -10.38 -13.60
CA SER A 72 -8.76 -9.06 -13.05
C SER A 72 -8.74 -8.03 -14.18
N PRO A 73 -9.42 -6.88 -14.05
CA PRO A 73 -9.26 -5.77 -14.98
C PRO A 73 -7.89 -5.08 -14.82
N ILE A 74 -7.17 -5.38 -13.74
CA ILE A 74 -5.86 -4.82 -13.41
C ILE A 74 -4.81 -5.90 -13.66
N THR A 75 -3.88 -5.66 -14.59
CA THR A 75 -2.77 -6.58 -14.86
C THR A 75 -1.59 -6.32 -13.93
N LEU A 76 -0.73 -7.33 -13.73
CA LEU A 76 0.47 -7.16 -12.91
C LEU A 76 1.41 -6.11 -13.53
N ASP A 77 1.51 -6.03 -14.85
CA ASP A 77 2.32 -5.03 -15.52
C ASP A 77 1.78 -3.61 -15.33
N PHE A 78 0.45 -3.44 -15.28
CA PHE A 78 -0.13 -2.17 -14.88
C PHE A 78 0.29 -1.81 -13.44
N VAL A 79 0.21 -2.75 -12.49
CA VAL A 79 0.65 -2.53 -11.10
C VAL A 79 2.13 -2.14 -11.03
N LYS A 80 3.01 -2.84 -11.75
CA LYS A 80 4.44 -2.49 -11.83
C LYS A 80 4.63 -1.04 -12.28
N ASN A 81 3.93 -0.64 -13.34
CA ASN A 81 4.08 0.69 -13.92
C ASN A 81 3.59 1.80 -12.99
N ILE A 82 2.45 1.61 -12.32
CA ILE A 82 1.90 2.67 -11.46
C ILE A 82 2.58 2.75 -10.08
N THR A 83 3.20 1.66 -9.62
CA THR A 83 3.84 1.61 -8.29
C THR A 83 5.33 1.92 -8.31
N ASN A 84 6.00 1.81 -9.45
CA ASN A 84 7.38 2.26 -9.66
C ASN A 84 7.40 3.68 -10.21
N GLN A 85 6.89 4.63 -9.44
CA GLN A 85 6.88 6.05 -9.75
C GLN A 85 7.56 6.84 -8.64
N PRO A 86 8.25 7.96 -8.94
CA PRO A 86 8.79 8.85 -7.92
C PRO A 86 7.73 9.27 -6.91
N GLN A 87 8.07 9.20 -5.63
CA GLN A 87 7.23 9.70 -4.57
C GLN A 87 7.62 11.14 -4.25
N PHE A 88 6.62 12.02 -4.34
CA PHE A 88 6.80 13.44 -4.09
C PHE A 88 6.43 13.74 -2.63
N GLY A 89 7.30 14.48 -1.95
CA GLY A 89 6.97 15.07 -0.65
C GLY A 89 6.12 16.33 -0.79
N ASN A 90 5.97 17.04 0.32
CA ASN A 90 5.36 18.37 0.38
C ASN A 90 6.23 19.50 -0.22
N THR A 91 7.48 19.20 -0.62
CA THR A 91 8.36 20.15 -1.31
C THR A 91 8.56 19.73 -2.77
N PRO A 92 8.63 20.69 -3.71
CA PRO A 92 8.87 20.38 -5.12
C PRO A 92 10.34 20.08 -5.43
N LEU A 93 11.24 20.25 -4.45
CA LEU A 93 12.68 20.14 -4.66
C LEU A 93 13.17 18.71 -4.49
N ILE A 94 12.64 18.00 -3.49
CA ILE A 94 13.16 16.71 -3.04
C ILE A 94 12.08 15.63 -3.15
N CYS A 95 12.46 14.51 -3.76
CA CYS A 95 11.64 13.34 -4.02
C CYS A 95 12.35 12.08 -3.53
N ASP A 96 11.59 11.00 -3.38
CA ASP A 96 12.14 9.66 -3.25
C ASP A 96 11.92 8.89 -4.54
N ASN A 97 12.97 8.21 -5.02
CA ASN A 97 12.83 7.24 -6.09
C ASN A 97 12.64 5.85 -5.47
N PHE A 98 11.37 5.46 -5.29
CA PHE A 98 10.96 4.18 -4.74
C PHE A 98 10.76 3.15 -5.85
N ILE A 99 11.63 2.15 -5.91
CA ILE A 99 11.68 1.15 -6.97
C ILE A 99 11.34 -0.22 -6.38
N ARG A 100 10.17 -0.76 -6.69
CA ARG A 100 9.75 -2.12 -6.33
C ARG A 100 10.30 -3.14 -7.31
N LEU A 101 10.78 -4.25 -6.77
CA LEU A 101 11.33 -5.38 -7.51
C LEU A 101 10.34 -6.53 -7.48
N PHE A 102 9.83 -6.91 -8.65
CA PHE A 102 8.82 -7.95 -8.82
C PHE A 102 9.40 -9.31 -9.24
N ASN A 103 10.72 -9.39 -9.40
CA ASN A 103 11.44 -10.60 -9.80
C ASN A 103 12.58 -10.88 -8.81
N THR A 104 12.22 -11.13 -7.55
CA THR A 104 13.15 -11.47 -6.47
C THR A 104 12.72 -12.78 -5.84
N SER A 105 13.55 -13.39 -4.98
CA SER A 105 13.18 -14.63 -4.30
C SER A 105 11.93 -14.48 -3.42
N ILE A 106 11.62 -13.28 -2.92
CA ILE A 106 10.44 -13.03 -2.08
C ILE A 106 9.14 -12.86 -2.87
N THR A 107 9.22 -12.70 -4.20
CA THR A 107 8.06 -12.66 -5.12
C THR A 107 7.83 -14.01 -5.81
N GLN A 108 8.50 -15.08 -5.36
CA GLN A 108 8.34 -16.44 -5.89
C GLN A 108 7.45 -17.27 -4.97
N ALA A 109 7.07 -18.48 -5.40
CA ALA A 109 6.31 -19.41 -4.57
C ALA A 109 6.96 -19.58 -3.17
N PRO A 110 6.18 -19.59 -2.08
CA PRO A 110 4.72 -19.57 -2.02
C PRO A 110 4.06 -18.18 -2.11
N PHE A 111 4.83 -17.10 -2.24
CA PHE A 111 4.37 -15.70 -2.24
C PHE A 111 4.32 -15.09 -3.65
N ALA A 112 4.09 -15.92 -4.66
CA ALA A 112 3.94 -15.45 -6.03
C ALA A 112 2.74 -14.47 -6.12
N PRO A 113 2.86 -13.37 -6.89
CA PRO A 113 1.78 -12.39 -7.01
C PRO A 113 0.45 -13.04 -7.39
N THR A 114 -0.54 -12.89 -6.52
CA THR A 114 -1.85 -13.51 -6.68
C THR A 114 -2.90 -12.43 -6.90
N ALA A 115 -3.63 -12.50 -8.02
CA ALA A 115 -4.74 -11.59 -8.27
C ALA A 115 -5.87 -11.86 -7.27
N VAL A 116 -6.41 -10.80 -6.66
CA VAL A 116 -7.44 -10.90 -5.63
C VAL A 116 -8.62 -9.98 -5.92
N LYS A 117 -9.77 -10.33 -5.34
CA LYS A 117 -10.98 -9.50 -5.31
C LYS A 117 -11.58 -9.50 -3.93
N GLY A 118 -12.14 -8.37 -3.51
CA GLY A 118 -12.74 -8.31 -2.19
C GLY A 118 -13.43 -6.99 -1.85
N THR A 119 -13.40 -6.68 -0.57
CA THR A 119 -14.02 -5.50 0.03
C THR A 119 -12.99 -4.73 0.81
N VAL A 120 -12.99 -3.40 0.65
CA VAL A 120 -12.15 -2.46 1.38
C VAL A 120 -13.05 -1.45 2.06
N SER A 121 -12.78 -1.14 3.32
CA SER A 121 -13.41 -0.05 4.06
C SER A 121 -12.33 0.92 4.52
N ALA A 122 -12.56 2.22 4.32
CA ALA A 122 -11.70 3.26 4.86
C ALA A 122 -12.56 4.36 5.48
N VAL A 123 -12.09 4.91 6.59
CA VAL A 123 -12.80 5.95 7.36
C VAL A 123 -12.05 7.28 7.20
N ALA A 124 -12.79 8.39 7.22
CA ALA A 124 -12.20 9.73 7.24
C ALA A 124 -11.25 9.90 8.45
N PRO A 125 -10.08 10.55 8.28
CA PRO A 125 -9.63 11.29 7.10
C PRO A 125 -8.73 10.49 6.12
N LEU A 126 -8.61 9.17 6.28
CA LEU A 126 -7.80 8.33 5.36
C LEU A 126 -8.39 8.29 3.96
N SER A 127 -9.72 8.34 3.89
CA SER A 127 -10.49 8.65 2.69
C SER A 127 -11.22 9.97 2.91
N PRO A 128 -11.44 10.81 1.88
CA PRO A 128 -12.23 12.03 2.01
C PRO A 128 -13.63 11.78 2.59
N VAL A 129 -14.19 10.60 2.32
CA VAL A 129 -15.47 10.14 2.85
C VAL A 129 -15.32 8.71 3.35
N SER A 130 -15.85 8.43 4.54
CA SER A 130 -15.92 7.07 5.07
C SER A 130 -16.75 6.20 4.13
N SER A 131 -16.18 5.11 3.64
CA SER A 131 -16.80 4.31 2.59
C SER A 131 -16.32 2.86 2.64
N THR A 132 -17.20 1.99 2.15
CA THR A 132 -16.91 0.58 1.91
C THR A 132 -17.13 0.30 0.43
N TRP A 133 -16.12 -0.24 -0.22
CA TRP A 133 -16.13 -0.62 -1.63
C TRP A 133 -16.05 -2.13 -1.74
N SER A 134 -16.95 -2.73 -2.51
CA SER A 134 -16.95 -4.16 -2.82
C SER A 134 -16.64 -4.40 -4.29
N GLY A 135 -16.11 -5.59 -4.61
CA GLY A 135 -15.65 -5.89 -5.96
C GLY A 135 -14.36 -5.16 -6.31
N VAL A 136 -13.57 -4.79 -5.30
CA VAL A 136 -12.26 -4.16 -5.46
C VAL A 136 -11.27 -5.24 -5.93
N TYR A 137 -10.54 -4.95 -7.00
CA TYR A 137 -9.50 -5.84 -7.53
C TYR A 137 -8.11 -5.37 -7.10
N GLY A 138 -7.19 -6.30 -6.95
CA GLY A 138 -5.80 -6.00 -6.63
C GLY A 138 -4.91 -7.23 -6.74
N TYR A 139 -3.73 -7.14 -6.11
CA TYR A 139 -2.80 -8.24 -5.99
C TYR A 139 -2.36 -8.41 -4.54
N ASN A 140 -2.31 -9.65 -4.08
CA ASN A 140 -1.56 -10.02 -2.88
C ASN A 140 -0.14 -10.40 -3.32
N LEU A 141 0.86 -9.63 -2.87
CA LEU A 141 2.28 -9.88 -3.17
C LEU A 141 3.20 -9.20 -2.15
N ASP A 142 4.39 -9.77 -1.99
CA ASP A 142 5.53 -9.13 -1.34
C ASP A 142 6.47 -8.59 -2.39
N THR A 143 7.10 -7.45 -2.13
CA THR A 143 8.12 -6.89 -3.02
C THR A 143 9.31 -6.42 -2.22
N ALA A 144 10.50 -6.71 -2.72
CA ALA A 144 11.67 -5.97 -2.28
C ALA A 144 11.60 -4.59 -2.91
N PHE A 145 12.24 -3.60 -2.30
CA PHE A 145 12.34 -2.28 -2.87
C PHE A 145 13.72 -1.68 -2.67
N ILE A 146 14.06 -0.77 -3.57
CA ILE A 146 15.21 0.13 -3.46
C ILE A 146 14.64 1.52 -3.31
N GLU A 147 15.09 2.22 -2.28
CA GLU A 147 14.66 3.59 -2.01
C GLU A 147 15.89 4.52 -2.12
N LYS A 148 15.88 5.41 -3.12
CA LYS A 148 16.85 6.49 -3.19
C LYS A 148 16.19 7.74 -2.62
N ASN A 149 16.43 7.95 -1.33
CA ASN A 149 15.89 9.06 -0.58
C ASN A 149 16.57 10.38 -0.95
N PHE A 150 15.85 11.47 -0.75
CA PHE A 150 16.36 12.84 -0.83
C PHE A 150 16.99 13.23 -2.19
N VAL A 151 16.48 12.72 -3.32
CA VAL A 151 16.98 13.09 -4.65
C VAL A 151 16.28 14.32 -5.20
N LEU A 152 16.97 15.09 -6.05
CA LEU A 152 16.35 16.23 -6.73
C LEU A 152 15.23 15.73 -7.66
N CYS A 153 14.00 16.23 -7.46
CA CYS A 153 12.85 15.84 -8.28
C CYS A 153 13.08 16.10 -9.78
N SER A 154 13.84 17.15 -10.12
CA SER A 154 14.20 17.47 -11.51
C SER A 154 15.00 16.37 -12.19
N SER A 155 15.78 15.59 -11.43
CA SER A 155 16.55 14.47 -11.98
C SER A 155 15.70 13.25 -12.33
N LEU A 156 14.44 13.22 -11.89
CA LEU A 156 13.46 12.16 -12.16
C LEU A 156 12.43 12.56 -13.22
N GLN A 157 12.60 13.70 -13.90
CA GLN A 157 11.72 14.09 -14.99
C GLN A 157 11.80 13.07 -16.14
N GLY A 158 10.65 12.56 -16.58
CA GLY A 158 10.60 11.52 -17.61
C GLY A 158 11.02 10.13 -17.13
N TYR A 159 11.10 9.89 -15.82
CA TYR A 159 11.38 8.57 -15.26
C TYR A 159 10.38 7.52 -15.79
N SER A 160 10.90 6.38 -16.23
CA SER A 160 10.13 5.32 -16.89
C SER A 160 10.06 3.99 -16.14
N GLY A 161 10.55 3.95 -14.89
CA GLY A 161 10.61 2.70 -14.11
C GLY A 161 11.86 1.90 -14.42
#